data_AF-A0A0S6TZD9-F1
#
_entry.id   AF-A0A0S6TZD9-F1
#
_cell.length_a   1.000
_cell.length_b   1.000
_cell.length_c   1.000
_cell.angle_alpha   90.00
_cell.angle_beta   90.00
_cell.angle_gamma   90.00
#
_symmetry.space_group_name_H-M   'P 1'
#
loop_
_entity.id
_entity.type
_entity.pdbx_description
1 polymer ?
#
loop_
_entity_poly.entity_id
_entity_poly.type
_entity_poly.pdbx_seq_one_letter_code
_entity_poly.pdbx_strand_id
1 'polypeptide(L)' 'MDLTTKDIIKKKILDAQENVRDYQMYSHKIDDKVVADLFGEFAENEAIQAKKTS' A
#
# COMPACT_ATOMS: atom_id res chain seq x y z
N MET A 1 14.05 11.46 -20.12
CA MET A 1 13.28 10.31 -20.64
C MET A 1 11.85 10.53 -20.22
N ASP A 2 10.92 10.50 -21.16
CA ASP A 2 9.49 10.51 -20.85
C ASP A 2 9.09 9.12 -20.34
N LEU A 3 8.39 9.07 -19.21
CA LEU A 3 7.87 7.81 -18.67
C LEU A 3 6.74 7.32 -19.57
N THR A 4 6.80 6.06 -19.99
CA THR A 4 5.67 5.44 -20.69
C THR A 4 4.53 5.17 -19.71
N THR A 5 3.30 5.03 -20.21
CA THR A 5 2.16 4.62 -19.38
C THR A 5 2.44 3.32 -18.61
N LYS A 6 3.18 2.39 -19.22
CA LYS A 6 3.59 1.13 -18.59
C LYS A 6 4.53 1.36 -17.41
N ASP A 7 5.45 2.31 -17.52
CA ASP A 7 6.39 2.63 -16.44
C ASP A 7 5.67 3.31 -15.27
N ILE A 8 4.70 4.18 -15.57
CA ILE A 8 3.84 4.82 -14.56
C ILE A 8 3.03 3.76 -13.80
N ILE A 9 2.41 2.82 -14.51
CA ILE A 9 1.66 1.72 -13.90
C ILE A 9 2.56 0.88 -12.99
N LYS A 10 3.73 0.46 -13.48
CA LYS A 10 4.69 -0.30 -12.68
C LYS A 10 5.12 0.43 -11.41
N LYS A 11 5.42 1.73 -11.54
CA LYS A 11 5.76 2.55 -10.38
C LYS A 11 4.60 2.59 -9.37
N LYS A 12 3.36 2.75 -9.82
CA LYS A 12 2.20 2.78 -8.93
C LYS A 12 1.91 1.45 -8.23
N ILE A 13 2.16 0.32 -8.89
CA ILE A 13 2.09 -1.00 -8.25
C ILE A 13 3.13 -1.10 -7.14
N LEU A 14 4.37 -0.65 -7.39
CA LEU A 14 5.45 -0.68 -6.40
C LEU A 14 5.15 0.24 -5.20
N ASP A 15 4.69 1.47 -5.48
CA ASP A 15 4.26 2.42 -4.45
C ASP A 15 3.17 1.79 -3.55
N ALA A 16 2.16 1.15 -4.14
CA ALA A 16 1.09 0.48 -3.39
C ALA A 16 1.62 -0.70 -2.56
N GLN A 17 2.52 -1.51 -3.12
CA GLN A 17 3.16 -2.61 -2.38
C GLN A 17 4.03 -2.12 -1.21
N GLU A 18 4.69 -0.97 -1.36
CA GLU A 18 5.42 -0.30 -0.28
C GLU A 18 4.47 0.13 0.83
N ASN A 19 3.37 0.80 0.50
CA ASN A 19 2.34 1.20 1.47
C ASN A 19 1.76 0.02 2.24
N VAL A 20 1.49 -1.12 1.58
CA VAL A 20 1.03 -2.35 2.25
C VAL A 20 1.99 -2.75 3.37
N ARG A 21 3.30 -2.78 3.10
CA ARG A 21 4.31 -3.18 4.09
C ARG A 21 4.38 -2.20 5.24
N ASP A 22 4.33 -0.90 4.94
CA ASP A 22 4.43 0.15 5.96
C ASP A 22 3.19 0.15 6.86
N TYR A 23 1.99 0.07 6.29
CA TYR A 23 0.75 0.00 7.04
C TYR A 23 0.66 -1.27 7.91
N GLN A 24 1.09 -2.43 7.40
CA GLN A 24 1.20 -3.64 8.22
C GLN A 24 2.21 -3.47 9.35
N MET A 25 3.35 -2.80 9.10
CA MET A 25 4.31 -2.52 10.16
C MET A 25 3.70 -1.62 11.25
N TYR A 26 2.94 -0.59 10.87
CA TYR A 26 2.32 0.33 11.82
C TYR A 26 1.19 -0.32 12.61
N SER A 27 0.37 -1.17 11.99
CA SER A 27 -0.69 -1.91 12.70
C SER A 27 -0.14 -2.83 13.80
N HIS A 28 1.12 -3.26 13.70
CA HIS A 28 1.80 -4.06 14.72
C HIS A 28 2.60 -3.25 15.76
N LYS A 29 2.86 -1.96 15.51
CA LYS A 29 3.68 -1.10 16.39
C LYS A 29 2.88 -0.13 17.24
N ILE A 30 1.64 0.13 16.88
CA ILE A 30 0.80 1.13 17.54
C ILE A 30 -0.05 0.45 18.62
N ASP A 31 0.01 0.99 19.84
CA ASP A 31 -0.75 0.46 20.98
C ASP A 31 -2.23 0.86 20.97
N ASP A 32 -2.56 2.00 20.33
CA ASP A 32 -3.95 2.41 20.13
C ASP A 32 -4.62 1.46 19.14
N LYS A 33 -5.53 0.63 19.66
CA LYS A 33 -6.20 -0.39 18.88
C LYS A 33 -7.00 0.17 17.70
N VAL A 34 -7.66 1.32 17.86
CA VAL A 34 -8.47 1.92 16.78
C VAL A 34 -7.55 2.36 15.64
N VAL A 35 -6.42 2.96 15.98
CA VAL A 35 -5.43 3.40 14.99
C VAL A 35 -4.74 2.20 14.34
N ALA A 36 -4.41 1.16 15.10
CA ALA A 36 -3.82 -0.07 14.59
C ALA A 36 -4.75 -0.80 13.60
N ASP A 37 -6.03 -0.91 13.95
CA ASP A 37 -7.06 -1.51 13.08
C ASP A 37 -7.21 -0.70 11.78
N LEU A 38 -7.20 0.64 11.87
CA LEU A 38 -7.26 1.52 10.68
C LEU A 38 -6.06 1.32 9.74
N PHE A 39 -4.85 1.17 10.28
CA PHE A 39 -3.68 0.82 9.45
C PHE A 39 -3.81 -0.58 8.83
N GLY A 40 -4.44 -1.53 9.51
CA GLY A 40 -4.79 -2.83 8.93
C GLY A 40 -5.70 -2.69 7.71
N GLU A 41 -6.77 -1.89 7.80
CA GLU A 41 -7.68 -1.62 6.68
C GLU A 41 -6.97 -0.92 5.51
N PHE A 42 -6.08 0.03 5.79
CA PHE A 42 -5.29 0.70 4.75
C PHE A 42 -4.36 -0.27 4.02
N ALA A 43 -3.71 -1.20 4.74
CA ALA A 43 -2.90 -2.23 4.12
C ALA A 43 -3.72 -3.12 3.17
N GLU A 44 -4.94 -3.51 3.55
CA GLU A 44 -5.81 -4.32 2.69
C GLU A 44 -6.24 -3.55 1.43
N ASN A 45 -6.61 -2.27 1.57
CA ASN A 45 -7.02 -1.43 0.45
C ASN A 45 -5.90 -1.23 -0.58
N GLU A 46 -4.67 -0.96 -0.13
CA GLU A 46 -3.50 -0.83 -1.01
C GLU A 46 -3.17 -2.17 -1.69
N ALA A 47 -3.33 -3.30 -1.01
CA ALA A 47 -3.12 -4.63 -1.60
C ALA A 47 -4.13 -4.90 -2.73
N ILE A 48 -5.40 -4.52 -2.53
CA ILE A 48 -6.45 -4.59 -3.56
C ILE A 48 -6.09 -3.69 -4.74
N GLN A 49 -5.60 -2.47 -4.49
CA GLN A 49 -5.18 -1.54 -5.54
C GLN A 49 -3.99 -2.08 -6.35
N ALA A 50 -2.96 -2.60 -5.68
CA ALA A 50 -1.80 -3.20 -6.32
C ALA A 50 -2.23 -4.36 -7.25
N LYS A 51 -3.15 -5.21 -6.79
CA LYS A 51 -3.69 -6.33 -7.58
C LYS A 51 -4.56 -5.90 -8.76
N LYS A 52 -5.34 -4.82 -8.63
CA LYS A 52 -6.18 -4.30 -9.73
C LYS A 52 -5.34 -3.66 -10.84
N THR A 53 -4.17 -3.14 -10.48
CA THR A 53 -3.31 -2.36 -11.38
C THR A 53 -2.17 -3.20 -11.97
N SER A 54 -1.98 -4.45 -11.50
CA SER A 54 -1.00 -5.43 -11.99
C SER A 54 -1.46 -6.19 -13.22
#